data_AF-A0A958FYY0-F1
#
_entry.id   AF-A0A958FYY0-F1
#
_cell.length_a   1.000
_cell.length_b   1.000
_cell.length_c   1.000
_cell.angle_alpha   90.00
_cell.angle_beta   90.00
_cell.angle_gamma   90.00
#
_symmetry.space_group_name_H-M   'P 1'
#
loop_
_entity.id
_entity.type
_entity.pdbx_description
1 polymer ?
#
loop_
_entity_poly.entity_id
_entity_poly.type
_entity_poly.pdbx_seq_one_letter_code
_entity_poly.pdbx_strand_id
1 'polypeptide(L)'
;MFGSDSKYFDKRCEFFAGFFAKASKYEDYVNSGSSSQRAKWEAFYEQSALEDKQLRILAEFRRKMNVLFMSGIWCGDCARQGPIFRRIQESASLIDCRFIDNQSHPELRDELRILGAER
;
A
#
# COMPACT_ATOMS: atom_id res chain seq x y z
N MET A 1 -6.30 22.19 8.68
CA MET A 1 -4.87 22.50 8.83
C MET A 1 -4.41 21.99 10.18
N PHE A 2 -3.51 21.02 10.22
CA PHE A 2 -2.85 20.61 11.46
C PHE A 2 -1.75 21.64 11.73
N GLY A 3 -1.88 22.41 12.82
CA GLY A 3 -0.87 23.42 13.19
C GLY A 3 0.49 22.78 13.44
N SER A 4 1.55 23.55 13.17
CA SER A 4 2.96 23.14 13.35
C SER A 4 3.33 22.70 14.76
N ASP A 5 2.49 23.03 15.75
CA ASP A 5 2.71 22.75 17.18
C ASP A 5 2.13 21.40 17.64
N SER A 6 1.57 20.59 16.72
CA SER A 6 1.15 19.24 17.06
C SER A 6 2.36 18.35 17.36
N LYS A 7 2.33 17.63 18.48
CA LYS A 7 3.31 16.59 18.86
C LYS A 7 3.54 15.56 17.74
N TYR A 8 2.55 15.38 16.85
CA TYR A 8 2.56 14.46 15.73
C TYR A 8 2.49 15.18 14.37
N PHE A 9 3.03 16.40 14.29
CA PHE A 9 3.11 17.13 13.03
C PHE A 9 4.03 16.41 12.04
N ASP A 10 3.43 15.89 10.97
CA ASP A 10 4.15 15.34 9.84
C ASP A 10 4.42 16.45 8.82
N LYS A 11 5.69 16.86 8.71
CA LYS A 11 6.16 17.89 7.76
C LYS A 11 5.93 17.49 6.30
N ARG A 12 5.74 16.21 6.01
CA ARG A 12 5.50 15.64 4.67
C ARG A 12 4.05 15.22 4.46
N CYS A 13 3.12 15.60 5.35
CA CYS A 13 1.73 15.17 5.24
C CYS A 13 1.09 15.51 3.89
N GLU A 14 1.32 16.72 3.37
CA GLU A 14 0.81 17.14 2.06
C GLU A 14 1.46 16.37 0.91
N PHE A 15 2.76 16.07 1.04
CA PHE A 15 3.51 15.27 0.07
C PHE A 15 2.91 13.86 -0.06
N PHE A 16 2.77 13.15 1.06
CA PHE A 16 2.21 11.80 1.05
C PHE A 16 0.72 11.78 0.68
N ALA A 17 -0.07 12.76 1.13
CA ALA A 17 -1.46 12.89 0.72
C ALA A 17 -1.59 13.07 -0.81
N GLY A 18 -0.70 13.85 -1.42
CA GLY A 18 -0.64 14.06 -2.86
C GLY A 18 -0.38 12.76 -3.63
N PHE A 19 0.57 11.93 -3.19
CA PHE A 19 0.81 10.63 -3.82
C PHE A 19 -0.30 9.62 -3.56
N PHE A 20 -0.88 9.63 -2.36
CA PHE A 20 -2.02 8.77 -2.04
C PHE A 20 -3.21 9.04 -2.95
N ALA A 21 -3.47 10.31 -3.29
CA ALA A 21 -4.53 10.69 -4.22
C ALA A 21 -4.27 10.23 -5.67
N LYS A 22 -3.00 10.12 -6.08
CA LYS A 22 -2.58 9.62 -7.41
C LYS A 22 -2.53 8.10 -7.51
N ALA A 23 -2.45 7.42 -6.37
CA ALA A 23 -2.26 5.98 -6.29
C ALA A 23 -3.55 5.20 -6.60
N SER A 24 -3.36 4.03 -7.21
CA SER A 24 -4.44 3.17 -7.68
C SER A 24 -5.01 2.31 -6.56
N LYS A 25 -6.28 1.91 -6.70
CA LYS A 25 -6.81 0.80 -5.91
C LYS A 25 -6.16 -0.52 -6.36
N TYR A 26 -6.26 -1.55 -5.52
CA TYR A 26 -5.62 -2.85 -5.76
C TYR A 26 -5.99 -3.44 -7.12
N GLU A 27 -7.28 -3.48 -7.47
CA GLU A 27 -7.75 -4.09 -8.71
C GLU A 27 -7.21 -3.35 -9.94
N ASP A 28 -7.25 -2.02 -9.93
CA ASP A 28 -6.74 -1.17 -11.01
C ASP A 28 -5.21 -1.35 -11.16
N TYR A 29 -4.49 -1.45 -10.04
CA TYR A 29 -3.05 -1.66 -10.03
C TYR A 29 -2.67 -3.04 -10.57
N VAL A 30 -3.34 -4.10 -10.14
CA VAL A 30 -3.09 -5.45 -10.67
C VAL A 30 -3.42 -5.50 -12.16
N ASN A 31 -4.52 -4.88 -12.58
CA ASN A 31 -4.95 -4.85 -13.97
C ASN A 31 -4.01 -4.10 -14.92
N SER A 32 -3.10 -3.24 -14.42
CA SER A 32 -2.08 -2.61 -15.25
C SER A 32 -0.95 -3.57 -15.68
N GLY A 33 -0.86 -4.75 -15.06
CA GLY A 33 0.18 -5.75 -15.34
C GLY A 33 -0.11 -6.64 -16.56
N SER A 34 0.93 -7.28 -17.07
CA SER A 34 0.81 -8.35 -18.06
C SER A 34 0.00 -9.54 -17.51
N SER A 35 -0.45 -10.44 -18.39
CA SER A 35 -1.16 -11.66 -17.96
C SER A 35 -0.37 -12.50 -16.95
N SER A 36 0.94 -12.65 -17.15
CA SER A 36 1.79 -13.42 -16.24
C SER A 36 2.04 -12.72 -14.91
N GLN A 37 2.08 -11.39 -14.88
CA GLN A 37 2.18 -10.62 -13.64
C GLN A 37 0.88 -10.73 -12.84
N ARG A 38 -0.28 -10.52 -13.51
CA ARG A 38 -1.60 -10.67 -12.89
C ARG A 38 -1.81 -12.07 -12.29
N ALA A 39 -1.46 -13.11 -13.04
CA ALA A 39 -1.57 -14.49 -12.56
C ALA A 39 -0.75 -14.73 -11.28
N LYS A 40 0.43 -14.11 -11.13
CA LYS A 40 1.23 -14.22 -9.90
C LYS A 40 0.56 -13.54 -8.71
N TRP A 41 0.06 -12.33 -8.89
CA TRP A 41 -0.65 -11.61 -7.83
C TRP A 41 -1.92 -12.35 -7.40
N GLU A 42 -2.68 -12.87 -8.36
CA GLU A 42 -3.86 -13.69 -8.11
C GLU A 42 -3.52 -14.97 -7.34
N ALA A 43 -2.47 -15.69 -7.76
CA ALA A 43 -2.04 -16.91 -7.08
C ALA A 43 -1.68 -16.67 -5.61
N PHE A 44 -1.04 -15.54 -5.29
CA PHE A 44 -0.75 -15.18 -3.90
C PHE A 44 -1.98 -14.68 -3.14
N TYR A 45 -2.91 -14.01 -3.81
CA TYR A 45 -4.20 -13.62 -3.23
C TYR A 45 -5.03 -14.83 -2.80
N GLU A 46 -5.12 -15.86 -3.65
CA GLU A 46 -5.81 -17.11 -3.35
C GLU A 46 -5.17 -17.88 -2.19
N GLN A 47 -3.85 -17.77 -2.03
CA GLN A 47 -3.12 -18.36 -0.89
C GLN A 47 -3.18 -17.51 0.38
N SER A 48 -3.61 -16.24 0.28
CA SER A 48 -3.65 -15.31 1.40
C SER A 48 -5.00 -15.42 2.11
N ALA A 49 -4.98 -15.87 3.37
CA ALA A 49 -6.14 -15.88 4.25
C ALA A 49 -5.75 -15.33 5.62
N LEU A 50 -6.72 -14.73 6.32
CA LEU A 50 -6.54 -14.24 7.68
C LEU A 50 -7.17 -15.24 8.65
N GLU A 51 -6.44 -15.57 9.71
CA GLU A 51 -6.95 -16.36 10.82
C GLU A 51 -7.94 -15.56 11.67
N ASP A 52 -8.87 -16.24 12.36
CA ASP A 52 -9.85 -15.60 13.24
C ASP A 52 -9.22 -14.66 14.28
N LYS A 53 -8.05 -15.02 14.81
CA LYS A 53 -7.32 -14.17 15.76
C LYS A 53 -6.88 -12.83 15.12
N GLN A 54 -6.51 -12.84 13.85
CA GLN A 54 -6.11 -11.65 13.10
C GLN A 54 -7.33 -10.80 12.76
N LEU A 55 -8.44 -11.43 12.35
CA LEU A 55 -9.70 -10.73 12.10
C LEU A 55 -10.23 -10.02 13.35
N ARG A 56 -10.12 -10.66 14.53
CA ARG A 56 -10.48 -10.03 15.82
C ARG A 56 -9.65 -8.77 16.10
N ILE A 57 -8.34 -8.81 15.87
CA ILE A 57 -7.46 -7.64 16.03
C ILE A 57 -7.88 -6.51 15.07
N LEU A 58 -8.15 -6.83 13.81
CA LEU A 58 -8.56 -5.84 12.81
C LEU A 58 -9.89 -5.16 13.19
N ALA A 59 -10.82 -5.89 13.79
CA ALA A 59 -12.10 -5.35 14.27
C ALA A 59 -11.96 -4.37 15.45
N GLU A 60 -10.83 -4.37 16.16
CA GLU A 60 -10.55 -3.43 17.25
C GLU A 60 -10.06 -2.07 16.75
N PHE A 61 -9.72 -1.92 15.47
CA PHE A 61 -9.24 -0.65 14.95
C PHE A 61 -10.33 0.43 15.05
N ARG A 62 -9.93 1.64 15.45
CA ARG A 62 -10.83 2.79 15.63
C ARG A 62 -10.43 4.02 14.82
N ARG A 63 -9.26 3.98 14.17
CA ARG A 63 -8.73 5.08 13.38
C ARG A 63 -8.69 4.70 11.91
N LYS A 64 -9.09 5.63 11.05
CA LYS A 64 -8.85 5.48 9.62
C LYS A 64 -7.34 5.54 9.35
N MET A 65 -6.84 4.58 8.58
CA MET A 65 -5.44 4.50 8.16
C MET A 65 -5.37 4.45 6.64
N ASN A 66 -4.66 5.42 6.07
CA ASN A 66 -4.33 5.44 4.66
C ASN A 66 -2.95 4.79 4.51
N VAL A 67 -2.85 3.73 3.71
CA VAL A 67 -1.62 2.99 3.48
C VAL A 67 -1.19 3.19 2.03
N LEU A 68 -0.09 3.92 1.82
CA LEU A 68 0.52 4.09 0.50
C LEU A 68 1.56 3.00 0.27
N PHE A 69 1.32 2.15 -0.72
CA PHE A 69 2.18 1.04 -1.08
C PHE A 69 2.95 1.36 -2.36
N MET A 70 4.24 1.69 -2.24
CA MET A 70 5.12 1.89 -3.38
C MET A 70 5.66 0.52 -3.85
N SER A 71 5.24 0.07 -5.04
CA SER A 71 5.57 -1.27 -5.54
C SER A 71 5.80 -1.30 -7.04
N GLY A 72 6.43 -2.36 -7.53
CA GLY A 72 6.43 -2.70 -8.96
C GLY A 72 5.52 -3.89 -9.22
N ILE A 73 4.65 -3.80 -10.23
CA ILE A 73 3.72 -4.89 -10.60
C ILE A 73 4.45 -6.19 -10.96
N TRP A 74 5.70 -6.05 -11.41
CA TRP A 74 6.63 -7.10 -11.79
C TRP A 74 7.43 -7.69 -10.61
N CYS A 75 7.43 -7.03 -9.45
CA CYS A 75 8.27 -7.42 -8.32
C CYS A 75 7.66 -8.61 -7.57
N GLY A 76 8.43 -9.69 -7.42
CA GLY A 76 7.97 -10.92 -6.75
C GLY A 76 7.59 -10.72 -5.29
N ASP A 77 8.33 -9.90 -4.55
CA ASP A 77 8.01 -9.60 -3.14
C ASP A 77 6.75 -8.76 -3.01
N CYS A 78 6.57 -7.78 -3.91
CA CYS A 78 5.34 -6.98 -3.97
C CYS A 78 4.14 -7.88 -4.31
N ALA A 79 4.27 -8.80 -5.26
CA ALA A 79 3.23 -9.76 -5.61
C ALA A 79 2.87 -10.70 -4.46
N ARG A 80 3.81 -10.99 -3.55
CA ARG A 80 3.56 -11.80 -2.36
C ARG A 80 2.86 -11.02 -1.25
N GLN A 81 3.27 -9.77 -1.00
CA GLN A 81 2.80 -8.98 0.13
C GLN A 81 1.54 -8.16 -0.18
N GLY A 82 1.44 -7.60 -1.39
CA GLY A 82 0.31 -6.77 -1.82
C GLY A 82 -1.05 -7.45 -1.60
N PRO A 83 -1.23 -8.74 -1.99
CA PRO A 83 -2.47 -9.46 -1.74
C PRO A 83 -2.82 -9.66 -0.27
N ILE A 84 -1.83 -9.77 0.63
CA ILE A 84 -2.08 -9.86 2.07
C ILE A 84 -2.70 -8.54 2.57
N PHE A 85 -2.16 -7.39 2.13
CA PHE A 85 -2.74 -6.08 2.43
C PHE A 85 -4.14 -5.90 1.84
N ARG A 86 -4.42 -6.53 0.68
CA ARG A 86 -5.77 -6.56 0.13
C ARG A 86 -6.74 -7.27 1.07
N ARG A 87 -6.41 -8.47 1.57
CA ARG A 87 -7.24 -9.22 2.54
C ARG A 87 -7.48 -8.44 3.84
N ILE A 88 -6.44 -7.75 4.32
CA ILE A 88 -6.54 -6.87 5.49
C ILE A 88 -7.56 -5.76 5.24
N GLN A 89 -7.46 -5.06 4.11
CA GLN A 89 -8.41 -4.00 3.74
C GLN A 89 -9.84 -4.53 3.58
N GLU A 90 -10.04 -5.71 3.00
CA GLU A 90 -11.38 -6.34 2.91
C GLU A 90 -12.01 -6.59 4.27
N SER A 91 -11.17 -6.90 5.26
CA SER A 91 -11.60 -7.24 6.62
C SER A 91 -11.69 -6.01 7.54
N ALA A 92 -11.17 -4.85 7.13
CA ALA A 92 -11.12 -3.63 7.94
C ALA A 92 -11.40 -2.38 7.10
N SER A 93 -12.65 -1.91 7.11
CA SER A 93 -13.10 -0.73 6.36
C SER A 93 -12.40 0.59 6.71
N LEU A 94 -11.71 0.62 7.84
CA LEU A 94 -10.90 1.76 8.27
C LEU A 94 -9.53 1.83 7.59
N ILE A 95 -9.10 0.79 6.87
CA ILE A 95 -7.82 0.74 6.17
C ILE A 95 -8.08 0.98 4.67
N ASP A 96 -7.42 1.99 4.10
CA ASP A 96 -7.45 2.29 2.66
C ASP A 96 -6.03 2.14 2.11
N CYS A 97 -5.77 1.01 1.45
CA CYS A 97 -4.52 0.72 0.77
C CYS A 97 -4.58 1.22 -0.68
N ARG A 98 -3.57 2.00 -1.07
CA ARG A 98 -3.37 2.46 -2.45
C ARG A 98 -1.99 2.10 -2.93
N PHE A 99 -1.91 1.69 -4.19
CA PHE A 99 -0.69 1.19 -4.81
C PHE A 99 -0.17 2.19 -5.84
N ILE A 100 1.12 2.49 -5.77
CA ILE A 100 1.78 3.41 -6.68
C ILE A 100 3.02 2.75 -7.26
N ASP A 101 3.22 2.93 -8.57
CA ASP A 101 4.35 2.34 -9.26
C ASP A 101 5.68 2.96 -8.79
N ASN A 102 6.63 2.11 -8.41
CA ASN A 102 7.91 2.54 -7.87
C ASN A 102 8.86 3.13 -8.93
N GLN A 103 8.53 3.01 -10.21
CA GLN A 103 9.31 3.54 -11.32
C GLN A 103 8.81 4.91 -11.80
N SER A 104 7.55 5.25 -11.52
CA SER A 104 6.86 6.41 -12.08
C SER A 104 7.13 7.75 -11.37
N HIS A 105 7.59 7.71 -10.11
CA HIS A 105 7.75 8.92 -9.28
C HIS A 105 9.13 8.97 -8.61
N PRO A 106 10.16 9.53 -9.28
CA PRO A 106 11.50 9.67 -8.72
C PRO A 106 11.54 10.39 -7.38
N GLU A 107 10.71 11.41 -7.20
CA GLU A 107 10.61 12.21 -5.98
C GLU A 107 10.07 11.39 -4.79
N LEU A 108 9.09 10.51 -5.02
CA LEU A 108 8.57 9.61 -3.98
C LEU A 108 9.59 8.53 -3.65
N ARG A 109 10.28 8.01 -4.67
CA ARG A 109 11.35 7.01 -4.49
C ARG A 109 12.48 7.57 -3.64
N ASP A 110 12.91 8.79 -3.91
CA ASP A 110 13.97 9.45 -3.15
C ASP A 110 13.57 9.67 -1.68
N GLU A 111 12.33 10.14 -1.44
CA GLU A 111 11.82 10.34 -0.08
C GLU A 111 11.70 9.02 0.72
N LEU A 112 11.32 7.92 0.05
CA LEU A 112 11.19 6.59 0.65
C LEU A 112 12.47 5.75 0.58
N ARG A 113 13.60 6.33 0.15
CA ARG A 113 14.87 5.63 0.00
C ARG A 113 15.38 5.16 1.35
N ILE A 114 15.68 3.87 1.45
CA ILE A 114 16.30 3.27 2.63
C ILE A 114 17.70 2.78 2.24
N LEU A 115 18.70 3.08 3.07
CA LEU A 115 20.11 2.65 2.90
C LEU A 115 20.74 2.99 1.53
N GLY A 116 20.41 4.15 0.97
CA GLY A 116 21.03 4.60 -0.28
C GLY A 116 20.59 3.81 -1.52
N ALA A 117 19.42 3.17 -1.48
CA ALA A 117 18.82 2.46 -2.62
C ALA A 117 18.53 3.39 -3.82
N GLU A 118 19.56 3.79 -4.54
CA GLU A 118 19.50 4.07 -5.97
C GLU A 118 19.59 2.73 -6.71
N ARG A 119 18.74 2.56 -7.73
CA ARG A 119 18.94 1.53 -8.76
C ARG A 119 19.45 2.22 -10.01
#